data_AF-A0A376KM73-F1
#
_entry.id   AF-A0A376KM73-F1
#
_cell.length_a   1.000
_cell.length_b   1.000
_cell.length_c   1.000
_cell.angle_alpha   90.00
_cell.angle_beta   90.00
_cell.angle_gamma   90.00
#
_symmetry.space_group_name_H-M   'P 1'
#
loop_
_entity.id
_entity.type
_entity.pdbx_description
1 polymer ?
#
loop_
_entity_poly.entity_id
_entity_poly.type
_entity_poly.pdbx_seq_one_letter_code
_entity_poly.pdbx_strand_id
1 'polypeptide(L)'
;MLARGGQMFPEPLFDGHFRLLQQRLVGERHLKVMVEPVGGGPLLDGIAFNVDTALWPDNGVREVQLAYKLDINEFRGNRSLQIIIDNIWPI
;
A
#
# COMPACT_ATOMS: atom_id res chain seq x y z
N MET A 1 -26.39 -16.50 10.66
CA MET A 1 -26.58 -16.69 9.21
C MET A 1 -25.26 -17.19 8.64
N LEU A 2 -25.17 -18.48 8.30
CA LEU A 2 -23.95 -19.09 7.76
C LEU A 2 -24.08 -19.13 6.23
N ALA A 3 -23.18 -18.46 5.50
CA ALA A 3 -23.04 -18.69 4.08
C ALA A 3 -22.12 -19.91 3.88
N ARG A 4 -22.72 -21.03 3.42
CA ARG A 4 -22.01 -22.12 2.76
C ARG A 4 -22.01 -21.82 1.26
N GLY A 5 -20.84 -21.80 0.64
CA GLY A 5 -20.72 -21.71 -0.82
C GLY A 5 -19.26 -21.48 -1.22
N GLY A 6 -18.58 -22.55 -1.64
CA GLY A 6 -17.18 -22.55 -2.04
C GLY A 6 -16.92 -21.79 -3.34
N GLN A 7 -16.73 -20.49 -3.22
CA GLN A 7 -15.99 -19.69 -4.18
C GLN A 7 -15.18 -18.68 -3.35
N MET A 8 -13.86 -18.76 -3.42
CA MET A 8 -12.95 -17.91 -2.66
C MET A 8 -13.27 -16.45 -3.03
N PHE A 9 -13.96 -15.73 -2.15
CA PHE A 9 -14.15 -14.30 -2.34
C PHE A 9 -12.74 -13.69 -2.28
N PRO A 10 -12.25 -13.08 -3.37
CA PRO A 10 -10.97 -12.38 -3.30
C PRO A 10 -11.11 -11.29 -2.25
N GLU A 11 -10.05 -11.09 -1.47
CA GLU A 11 -10.02 -9.97 -0.54
C GLU A 11 -10.32 -8.67 -1.29
N PRO A 12 -11.09 -7.74 -0.69
CA PRO A 12 -11.43 -6.49 -1.34
C PRO A 12 -10.15 -5.73 -1.70
N LEU A 13 -10.05 -5.38 -2.98
CA LEU A 13 -9.04 -4.46 -3.49
C LEU A 13 -9.67 -3.08 -3.64
N PHE A 14 -8.96 -2.07 -3.17
CA PHE A 14 -9.35 -0.67 -3.25
C PHE A 14 -8.45 0.04 -4.26
N ASP A 15 -8.97 1.10 -4.87
CA ASP A 15 -8.19 2.07 -5.63
C ASP A 15 -8.17 3.42 -4.92
N GLY A 16 -7.10 4.19 -5.09
CA GLY A 16 -7.02 5.53 -4.52
C GLY A 16 -5.85 6.36 -5.02
N HIS A 17 -5.97 7.67 -4.85
CA HIS A 17 -4.96 8.66 -5.21
C HIS A 17 -4.30 9.20 -3.95
N PHE A 18 -2.97 9.23 -3.95
CA PHE A 18 -2.20 9.56 -2.76
C PHE A 18 -1.02 10.48 -3.07
N ARG A 19 -0.72 11.37 -2.12
CA ARG A 19 0.58 12.04 -2.05
C ARG A 19 1.60 11.04 -1.52
N LEU A 20 2.72 10.88 -2.22
CA LEU A 20 3.85 10.05 -1.83
C LEU A 20 4.85 10.89 -1.02
N LEU A 21 4.79 10.77 0.30
CA LEU A 21 5.56 11.60 1.21
C LEU A 21 6.96 11.03 1.46
N GLN A 22 7.04 9.70 1.57
CA GLN A 22 8.30 8.98 1.75
C GLN A 22 8.27 7.67 0.99
N GLN A 23 9.44 7.24 0.55
CA GLN A 23 9.64 5.94 -0.07
C GLN A 23 11.07 5.47 0.22
N ARG A 24 11.22 4.17 0.45
CA ARG A 24 12.53 3.54 0.60
C ARG A 24 12.44 2.05 0.31
N LEU A 25 13.52 1.49 -0.21
CA LEU A 25 13.65 0.04 -0.30
C LEU A 25 13.89 -0.55 1.09
N VAL A 26 13.26 -1.69 1.33
CA VAL A 26 13.48 -2.55 2.50
C VAL A 26 13.72 -3.98 2.02
N GLY A 27 14.69 -4.66 2.62
CA GLY A 27 15.22 -5.89 2.02
C GLY A 27 15.78 -5.62 0.63
N GLU A 28 15.62 -6.58 -0.29
CA GLU A 28 16.17 -6.45 -1.64
C GLU A 28 15.19 -5.83 -2.64
N ARG A 29 13.88 -6.10 -2.50
CA ARG A 29 12.88 -5.76 -3.54
C ARG A 29 11.52 -5.35 -2.98
N HIS A 30 11.47 -4.69 -1.82
CA HIS A 30 10.20 -4.22 -1.25
C HIS A 30 10.25 -2.71 -1.07
N LEU A 31 9.23 -2.02 -1.56
CA LEU A 31 9.13 -0.57 -1.40
C LEU A 31 8.24 -0.29 -0.20
N LYS A 32 8.83 0.27 0.86
CA LYS A 32 8.05 0.85 1.95
C LYS A 32 7.77 2.31 1.63
N VAL A 33 6.52 2.73 1.77
CA VAL A 33 6.07 4.09 1.51
C VAL A 33 5.32 4.68 2.70
N MET A 34 5.27 6.01 2.76
CA MET A 34 4.32 6.76 3.57
C MET A 34 3.50 7.61 2.63
N VAL A 35 2.18 7.47 2.72
CA VAL A 35 1.24 8.11 1.79
C VAL A 35 0.12 8.82 2.52
N GLU A 36 -0.42 9.86 1.89
CA GLU A 36 -1.60 10.61 2.35
C GLU A 36 -2.65 10.63 1.25
N PRO A 37 -3.92 10.26 1.50
CA PRO A 37 -4.98 10.39 0.50
C PRO A 37 -5.12 11.84 0.03
N VAL A 38 -5.21 12.07 -1.28
CA VAL A 38 -5.30 13.44 -1.85
C VAL A 38 -6.55 14.18 -1.33
N GLY A 39 -7.65 13.45 -1.12
CA GLY A 39 -8.91 13.97 -0.55
C GLY A 39 -8.88 14.25 0.95
N GLY A 40 -7.73 14.08 1.61
CA GLY A 40 -7.58 14.18 3.06
C GLY A 40 -7.87 12.86 3.77
N GLY A 41 -7.24 12.67 4.92
CA GLY A 41 -7.33 11.42 5.68
C GLY A 41 -6.08 11.19 6.54
N PRO A 42 -5.98 10.04 7.21
CA PRO A 42 -4.78 9.70 7.97
C PRO A 42 -3.60 9.43 7.05
N LEU A 43 -2.38 9.66 7.55
CA LEU A 43 -1.17 9.11 6.97
C LEU A 43 -1.18 7.59 7.11
N LEU A 44 -0.82 6.90 6.03
CA LEU A 44 -0.78 5.45 5.98
C LEU A 44 0.64 4.99 5.64
N ASP A 45 1.14 4.03 6.41
CA ASP A 45 2.25 3.19 5.98
C ASP A 45 1.76 2.27 4.86
N GLY A 46 2.58 2.11 3.82
CA GLY A 46 2.32 1.18 2.72
C GLY A 46 3.52 0.31 2.41
N ILE A 47 3.28 -0.89 1.89
CA ILE A 47 4.32 -1.77 1.37
C ILE A 47 3.91 -2.37 0.03
N ALA A 48 4.78 -2.20 -0.98
CA ALA A 48 4.69 -2.89 -2.26
C ALA A 48 5.77 -3.97 -2.31
N PHE A 49 5.38 -5.22 -2.57
CA PHE A 49 6.31 -6.34 -2.65
C PHE A 49 6.80 -6.54 -4.07
N ASN A 50 8.03 -7.06 -4.19
CA ASN A 50 8.69 -7.39 -5.45
C ASN A 50 8.67 -6.27 -6.51
N VAL A 51 8.94 -5.02 -6.10
CA VAL A 51 8.98 -3.88 -7.02
C VAL A 51 10.15 -3.99 -8.00
N ASP A 52 10.05 -3.27 -9.13
CA ASP A 52 11.18 -3.01 -10.01
C ASP A 52 12.09 -1.93 -9.40
N THR A 53 13.30 -2.33 -9.02
CA THR A 53 14.29 -1.47 -8.37
C THR A 53 14.98 -0.51 -9.35
N ALA A 54 14.78 -0.67 -10.66
CA ALA A 54 15.21 0.32 -11.65
C ALA A 54 14.25 1.52 -11.72
N LEU A 55 12.99 1.33 -11.28
CA LEU A 55 11.96 2.36 -11.27
C LEU A 55 11.71 2.95 -9.88
N TRP A 56 11.88 2.15 -8.83
CA TRP A 56 11.62 2.57 -7.45
C TRP A 56 12.84 2.37 -6.54
N PRO A 57 13.14 3.30 -5.63
CA PRO A 57 12.41 4.53 -5.36
C PRO A 57 12.71 5.63 -6.40
N ASP A 58 11.73 6.49 -6.67
CA ASP A 58 11.89 7.66 -7.55
C ASP A 58 11.55 8.96 -6.80
N ASN A 59 12.59 9.73 -6.44
CA ASN A 59 12.45 10.99 -5.71
C ASN A 59 11.74 12.11 -6.50
N GLY A 60 11.54 11.93 -7.81
CA GLY A 60 10.76 12.84 -8.66
C GLY A 60 9.25 12.67 -8.50
N VAL A 61 8.79 11.49 -8.06
CA VAL A 61 7.36 11.19 -7.92
C VAL A 61 6.80 11.78 -6.63
N ARG A 62 5.71 12.54 -6.75
CA ARG A 62 5.03 13.22 -5.63
C ARG A 62 3.62 12.71 -5.37
N GLU A 63 2.97 12.19 -6.39
CA GLU A 63 1.63 11.59 -6.29
C GLU A 63 1.61 10.26 -7.02
N VAL A 64 0.78 9.35 -6.52
CA VAL A 64 0.64 8.00 -7.04
C VAL A 64 -0.82 7.58 -7.02
N GLN A 65 -1.20 6.79 -8.02
CA GLN A 65 -2.40 5.97 -7.97
C GLN A 65 -2.02 4.59 -7.45
N LEU A 66 -2.79 4.08 -6.49
CA LEU A 66 -2.54 2.79 -5.86
C LEU A 66 -3.75 1.86 -6.04
N ALA A 67 -3.48 0.60 -6.36
CA ALA A 67 -4.39 -0.50 -6.06
C ALA A 67 -3.87 -1.19 -4.80
N TYR A 68 -4.71 -1.31 -3.76
CA TYR A 68 -4.25 -1.71 -2.43
C TYR A 68 -5.29 -2.48 -1.62
N LYS A 69 -4.80 -3.24 -0.64
CA LYS A 69 -5.59 -3.89 0.40
C LYS A 69 -5.32 -3.22 1.76
N LEU A 70 -6.30 -3.25 2.65
CA LEU A 70 -6.12 -2.82 4.03
C LEU A 70 -5.61 -4.00 4.86
N ASP A 71 -4.60 -3.76 5.69
CA ASP A 71 -4.02 -4.75 6.59
C ASP A 71 -3.70 -4.13 7.95
N ILE A 72 -3.58 -4.96 8.98
CA ILE A 72 -3.20 -4.53 10.33
C ILE A 72 -1.77 -4.96 10.58
N ASN A 73 -0.87 -3.97 10.71
CA ASN A 73 0.47 -4.23 11.21
C ASN A 73 0.42 -4.40 12.73
N GLU A 74 0.93 -5.51 13.24
CA GLU A 74 1.14 -5.75 14.66
C GLU A 74 2.63 -5.77 14.99
N PHE A 75 3.12 -4.72 15.65
CA PHE A 75 4.51 -4.67 16.12
C PHE A 75 4.57 -4.29 17.60
N ARG A 76 5.13 -5.19 18.42
CA ARG A 76 5.32 -4.99 19.87
C ARG A 76 4.02 -4.62 20.62
N GLY A 77 2.90 -5.20 20.21
CA GLY A 77 1.58 -4.97 20.83
C GLY A 77 0.84 -3.73 20.31
N ASN A 78 1.47 -2.90 19.46
CA ASN A 78 0.77 -1.83 18.76
C ASN A 78 0.18 -2.34 17.45
N ARG A 79 -1.11 -2.04 17.25
CA ARG A 79 -1.84 -2.29 16.01
C ARG A 79 -1.98 -0.99 15.25
N SER A 80 -1.48 -0.95 14.02
CA SER A 80 -1.68 0.19 13.12
C SER A 80 -2.24 -0.27 11.79
N LEU A 81 -3.10 0.54 11.19
CA LEU A 81 -3.54 0.31 9.82
C LEU A 81 -2.35 0.50 8.88
N GLN A 82 -2.19 -0.41 7.93
CA GLN A 82 -1.27 -0.28 6.80
C GLN A 82 -1.99 -0.64 5.50
N ILE A 83 -1.41 -0.26 4.38
CA ILE A 83 -1.86 -0.69 3.06
C ILE A 83 -0.86 -1.65 2.42
N ILE A 84 -1.35 -2.77 1.91
CA ILE A 84 -0.58 -3.66 1.05
C ILE A 84 -0.84 -3.23 -0.39
N ILE A 85 0.20 -2.76 -1.06
CA ILE A 85 0.10 -2.18 -2.40
C ILE A 85 0.31 -3.29 -3.41
N ASP A 86 -0.72 -3.54 -4.20
CA ASP A 86 -0.70 -4.50 -5.30
C ASP A 86 -0.09 -3.85 -6.56
N ASN A 87 -0.48 -2.61 -6.85
CA ASN A 87 0.07 -1.82 -7.95
C ASN A 87 0.27 -0.37 -7.56
N ILE A 88 1.31 0.24 -8.12
CA ILE A 88 1.69 1.64 -7.92
C ILE A 88 2.01 2.28 -9.27
N TRP A 89 1.33 3.37 -9.57
CA TRP A 89 1.55 4.16 -10.79
C TRP A 89 1.87 5.62 -10.42
N PRO A 90 2.96 6.20 -10.92
CA PRO A 90 3.20 7.63 -10.77
C PRO A 90 2.15 8.43 -11.55
N ILE A 91 1.74 9.57 -11.00
CA ILE A 91 0.85 10.54 -11.66
C ILE A 91 1.67 11.75 -12.13
#